data_AF-A0A2K3K104-F1
#
_entry.id   AF-A0A2K3K104-F1
#
_cell.length_a   1.000
_cell.length_b   1.000
_cell.length_c   1.000
_cell.angle_alpha   90.00
_cell.angle_beta   90.00
_cell.angle_gamma   90.00
#
_symmetry.space_group_name_H-M   'P 1'
#
loop_
_entity.id
_entity.type
_entity.pdbx_description
1 polymer ?
#
loop_
_entity_poly.entity_id
_entity_poly.type
_entity_poly.pdbx_seq_one_letter_code
_entity_poly.pdbx_strand_id
1 'polypeptide(L)'
;MDRIIRNMPGMENLLRCRDLPSFCRQNNEDHILLDEVVLRTKQSLNANALILNTFEDLDSPILSQIRLHFPKLYTLGPLHHHLNTTKKTSSASSFKSNFFKVDKECMAWLDSQQLKSVIYVSFGSTT
;
A
#
# COMPACT_ATOMS: atom_id res chain seq x y z
N MET A 1 10.11 -22.12 6.04
CA MET A 1 9.57 -20.78 5.73
C MET A 1 10.44 -19.61 6.23
N ASP A 2 11.41 -19.82 7.13
CA ASP A 2 12.28 -18.75 7.66
C ASP A 2 13.46 -18.31 6.82
N ARG A 3 13.65 -18.94 5.66
CA ARG A 3 14.76 -18.60 4.77
C ARG A 3 14.63 -17.16 4.31
N ILE A 4 15.70 -16.37 4.51
CA ILE A 4 15.82 -14.99 4.02
C ILE A 4 15.90 -14.99 2.49
N ILE A 5 15.18 -14.07 1.86
CA ILE A 5 15.26 -13.79 0.42
C ILE A 5 16.43 -12.83 0.20
N ARG A 6 17.49 -13.34 -0.44
CA ARG A 6 18.73 -12.57 -0.65
C ARG A 6 18.77 -11.80 -1.96
N ASN A 7 18.03 -12.28 -2.97
CA ASN A 7 18.13 -11.78 -4.34
C ASN A 7 16.98 -10.83 -4.69
N MET A 8 16.78 -9.80 -3.88
CA MET A 8 15.76 -8.77 -4.12
C MET A 8 16.39 -7.39 -3.98
N PRO A 9 16.86 -6.79 -5.09
CA PRO A 9 17.47 -5.47 -5.09
C PRO A 9 16.56 -4.42 -4.44
N GLY A 10 17.11 -3.59 -3.55
CA GLY A 10 16.38 -2.56 -2.82
C GLY A 10 15.52 -3.08 -1.64
N MET A 11 15.49 -4.39 -1.39
CA MET A 11 14.84 -5.01 -0.23
C MET A 11 15.70 -6.15 0.36
N GLU A 12 17.03 -6.03 0.22
CA GLU A 12 17.96 -7.09 0.56
C GLU A 12 17.85 -7.46 2.05
N ASN A 13 17.72 -8.76 2.30
CA ASN A 13 17.66 -9.34 3.65
C ASN A 13 16.46 -8.90 4.50
N LEU A 14 15.49 -8.18 3.93
CA LEU A 14 14.32 -7.67 4.66
C LEU A 14 13.21 -8.72 4.76
N LEU A 15 13.00 -9.50 3.69
CA LEU A 15 11.91 -10.47 3.60
C LEU A 15 12.38 -11.92 3.82
N ARG A 16 11.55 -12.72 4.48
CA ARG A 16 11.65 -14.18 4.56
C ARG A 16 10.58 -14.83 3.71
N CYS A 17 10.73 -16.11 3.38
CA CYS A 17 9.71 -16.84 2.62
C CYS A 17 8.32 -16.84 3.29
N ARG A 18 8.23 -16.73 4.62
CA ARG A 18 6.97 -16.59 5.36
C ARG A 18 6.24 -15.27 5.12
N ASP A 19 6.95 -14.21 4.74
CA ASP A 19 6.41 -12.86 4.57
C ASP A 19 5.80 -12.64 3.19
N LEU A 20 6.11 -13.51 2.22
CA LEU A 20 5.48 -13.51 0.90
C LEU A 20 3.99 -13.82 1.00
N PRO A 21 3.14 -13.35 0.07
CA PRO A 21 1.72 -13.72 0.02
C PRO A 21 1.48 -15.22 0.07
N SER A 22 0.33 -15.66 0.61
CA SER A 22 0.02 -17.09 0.80
C SER A 22 0.14 -17.92 -0.48
N PHE A 23 -0.29 -17.36 -1.62
CA PHE A 23 -0.20 -18.00 -2.93
C PHE A 23 1.24 -18.16 -3.45
N CYS A 24 2.23 -17.45 -2.89
CA CYS A 24 3.65 -17.68 -3.18
C CYS A 24 4.28 -18.79 -2.34
N ARG A 25 3.57 -19.29 -1.32
CA ARG A 25 4.10 -20.22 -0.30
C ARG A 25 3.58 -21.65 -0.46
N GLN A 26 2.63 -21.87 -1.35
CA GLN A 26 1.96 -23.15 -1.54
C GLN A 26 2.85 -24.09 -2.39
N ASN A 27 3.06 -25.31 -1.90
CA ASN A 27 3.78 -26.37 -2.63
C ASN A 27 2.83 -27.20 -3.53
N ASN A 28 1.56 -26.82 -3.63
CA ASN A 28 0.57 -27.55 -4.41
C ASN A 28 0.59 -27.09 -5.88
N GLU A 29 0.22 -28.00 -6.77
CA GLU A 29 0.31 -27.86 -8.24
C GLU A 29 -0.60 -26.76 -8.83
N ASP A 30 -1.54 -26.21 -8.05
CA ASP A 30 -2.43 -25.13 -8.48
C ASP A 30 -1.80 -23.74 -8.28
N HIS A 31 -0.91 -23.37 -9.20
CA HIS A 31 -0.23 -22.07 -9.24
C HIS A 31 -1.06 -20.93 -9.89
N ILE A 32 -2.35 -21.15 -10.16
CA ILE A 32 -3.20 -20.25 -10.96
C ILE A 32 -3.12 -18.79 -10.51
N LEU A 33 -3.22 -18.52 -9.20
CA LEU A 33 -3.15 -17.15 -8.66
C LEU A 33 -1.77 -16.52 -8.82
N LEU A 34 -0.70 -17.30 -8.62
CA LEU A 34 0.67 -16.80 -8.79
C LEU A 34 0.94 -16.49 -10.26
N ASP A 35 0.52 -17.40 -11.15
CA ASP A 35 0.66 -17.23 -12.60
C ASP A 35 -0.11 -16.01 -13.10
N GLU A 36 -1.33 -15.78 -12.60
CA GLU A 36 -2.09 -14.58 -12.93
C GLU A 36 -1.37 -13.31 -12.44
N VAL A 37 -0.90 -13.28 -11.19
CA VAL A 37 -0.16 -12.13 -10.65
C VAL A 37 1.10 -11.85 -11.47
N VAL A 38 1.86 -12.89 -11.85
CA VAL A 38 3.05 -12.77 -12.70
C VAL A 38 2.67 -12.25 -14.09
N LEU A 39 1.60 -12.76 -14.69
CA LEU A 39 1.11 -12.33 -16.00
C LEU A 39 0.72 -10.84 -15.98
N ARG A 40 -0.09 -10.42 -15.00
CA ARG A 40 -0.52 -9.01 -14.84
C ARG A 40 0.67 -8.09 -14.61
N THR A 41 1.63 -8.52 -13.78
CA THR A 41 2.86 -7.76 -13.52
C THR A 41 3.67 -7.58 -14.80
N LYS A 42 3.85 -8.63 -15.61
CA LYS A 42 4.52 -8.51 -16.92
C LYS A 42 3.77 -7.60 -17.87
N GLN A 43 2.44 -7.70 -17.95
CA GLN A 43 1.61 -6.83 -18.79
C GLN A 43 1.73 -5.35 -18.41
N SER A 44 1.92 -5.05 -17.11
CA SER A 44 2.07 -3.68 -16.63
C SER A 44 3.26 -2.94 -17.24
N LEU A 45 4.31 -3.65 -17.69
CA LEU A 45 5.48 -3.06 -18.36
C LEU A 45 5.14 -2.33 -19.66
N ASN A 46 3.98 -2.60 -20.26
CA ASN A 46 3.51 -1.90 -21.45
C ASN A 46 2.84 -0.54 -21.13
N ALA A 47 2.64 -0.21 -19.85
CA ALA A 47 2.04 1.05 -19.45
C ALA A 47 2.97 2.24 -19.74
N ASN A 48 2.39 3.36 -20.16
CA ASN A 48 3.17 4.58 -20.41
C ASN A 48 3.73 5.23 -19.13
N ALA A 49 3.11 4.96 -17.97
CA ALA A 49 3.53 5.46 -16.67
C ALA A 49 2.98 4.55 -15.56
N LEU A 50 3.65 4.57 -14.41
CA LEU A 50 3.22 3.87 -13.20
C LEU A 50 2.95 4.90 -12.10
N ILE A 51 1.78 4.81 -11.46
CA ILE A 51 1.37 5.67 -10.36
C ILE A 51 1.22 4.80 -9.12
N LEU A 52 1.95 5.12 -8.06
CA LEU A 52 1.93 4.39 -6.78
C LEU A 52 1.50 5.32 -5.65
N ASN A 53 0.66 4.79 -4.74
CA ASN A 53 0.30 5.45 -3.49
C ASN A 53 1.37 5.20 -2.42
N THR A 54 2.59 5.66 -2.69
CA THR A 54 3.74 5.71 -1.77
C THR A 54 4.52 7.00 -2.01
N PHE A 55 5.59 7.26 -1.28
CA PHE A 55 6.48 8.42 -1.42
C PHE A 55 7.95 8.01 -1.28
N GLU A 56 8.86 8.83 -1.80
CA GLU A 56 10.29 8.48 -1.86
C GLU A 56 10.90 8.16 -0.50
N ASP A 57 10.66 8.98 0.52
CA ASP A 57 11.30 8.80 1.83
C ASP A 57 10.88 7.47 2.52
N LEU A 58 9.78 6.84 2.09
CA LEU A 58 9.35 5.54 2.60
C LEU A 58 10.02 4.37 1.88
N ASP A 59 10.07 4.40 0.55
CA ASP A 59 10.38 3.25 -0.30
C ASP A 59 11.56 3.51 -1.29
N SER A 60 12.41 4.52 -1.03
CA SER A 60 13.44 4.99 -1.97
C SER A 60 14.28 3.87 -2.63
N PRO A 61 14.80 2.85 -1.90
CA PRO A 61 15.63 1.81 -2.51
C PRO A 61 14.88 0.98 -3.55
N ILE A 62 13.65 0.55 -3.25
CA ILE A 62 12.85 -0.26 -4.18
C ILE A 62 12.29 0.58 -5.33
N LEU A 63 11.92 1.84 -5.08
CA LEU A 63 11.48 2.77 -6.12
C LEU A 63 12.58 3.02 -7.16
N SER A 64 13.84 3.06 -6.72
CA SER A 64 15.00 3.17 -7.62
C SER A 64 15.12 1.96 -8.56
N GLN A 65 14.82 0.75 -8.06
CA GLN A 65 14.81 -0.46 -8.89
C GLN A 65 13.61 -0.48 -9.86
N ILE A 66 12.43 -0.05 -9.40
CA ILE A 66 11.22 0.03 -10.24
C ILE A 66 11.44 1.02 -11.40
N ARG A 67 12.12 2.14 -11.17
CA ARG A 67 12.43 3.15 -12.20
C ARG A 67 13.24 2.59 -13.37
N LEU A 68 14.04 1.54 -13.17
CA LEU A 68 14.78 0.88 -14.24
C LEU A 68 13.84 0.24 -15.28
N HIS A 69 12.63 -0.13 -14.85
CA HIS A 69 11.58 -0.70 -15.71
C HIS A 69 10.53 0.35 -16.11
N PHE A 70 10.28 1.34 -15.26
CA PHE A 70 9.29 2.39 -15.46
C PHE A 70 9.92 3.78 -15.34
N PRO A 71 10.46 4.36 -16.44
CA PRO A 71 11.07 5.68 -16.40
C PRO A 71 10.11 6.78 -15.93
N LYS A 72 8.81 6.62 -16.19
CA LYS A 72 7.73 7.51 -15.75
C LYS A 72 7.03 6.92 -14.52
N LEU A 73 7.68 7.01 -13.36
CA LEU A 73 7.15 6.59 -12.06
C LEU A 73 6.71 7.81 -11.23
N TYR A 74 5.46 7.79 -10.76
CA TYR A 74 4.89 8.83 -9.89
C TYR A 74 4.51 8.25 -8.53
N THR A 75 5.09 8.80 -7.47
CA THR A 75 4.85 8.44 -6.07
C THR A 75 3.98 9.51 -5.43
N LEU A 76 2.66 9.36 -5.53
CA LEU A 76 1.66 10.37 -5.13
C LEU A 76 1.03 10.08 -3.75
N GLY A 77 1.72 9.29 -2.95
CA GLY A 77 1.27 8.91 -1.61
C GLY A 77 1.70 9.89 -0.52
N PRO A 78 1.03 9.86 0.64
CA PRO A 78 -0.22 9.14 0.87
C PRO A 78 -1.43 9.94 0.34
N LEU A 79 -2.26 9.31 -0.51
CA LEU A 79 -3.42 9.97 -1.16
C LEU A 79 -4.38 10.65 -0.18
N HIS A 80 -4.57 10.09 1.02
CA HIS A 80 -5.45 10.66 2.04
C HIS A 80 -4.98 12.04 2.54
N HIS A 81 -3.67 12.32 2.49
CA HIS A 81 -3.13 13.62 2.86
C HIS A 81 -3.55 14.70 1.85
N HIS A 82 -3.45 14.41 0.57
CA HIS A 82 -3.81 15.35 -0.51
C HIS A 82 -5.30 15.74 -0.49
N LEU A 83 -6.18 14.81 -0.13
CA LEU A 83 -7.63 15.07 0.00
C LEU A 83 -7.97 16.08 1.11
N ASN A 84 -7.17 16.16 2.17
CA ASN A 84 -7.39 17.13 3.25
C ASN A 84 -6.87 18.52 2.90
N THR A 85 -5.85 18.62 2.05
CA THR A 85 -5.29 19.91 1.58
C THR A 85 -6.20 20.59 0.56
N THR A 86 -6.76 19.85 -0.39
CA THR A 86 -7.66 20.36 -1.45
C THR A 86 -8.97 20.92 -0.88
N LYS A 87 -9.50 20.34 0.19
CA LYS A 87 -10.67 20.88 0.93
C LYS A 87 -10.45 22.29 1.48
N LYS A 88 -9.20 22.71 1.72
CA LYS A 88 -8.89 24.04 2.24
C LYS A 88 -8.80 25.10 1.14
N THR A 89 -8.63 24.70 -0.12
CA THR A 89 -8.26 25.59 -1.23
C THR A 89 -9.35 25.79 -2.28
N SER A 90 -10.39 24.93 -2.35
CA SER A 90 -11.47 25.06 -3.33
C SER A 90 -12.86 24.95 -2.72
N SER A 91 -13.81 25.75 -3.24
CA SER A 91 -15.25 25.66 -2.98
C SER A 91 -15.93 24.49 -3.70
N ALA A 92 -15.16 23.70 -4.45
CA ALA A 92 -15.64 22.52 -5.16
C ALA A 92 -15.96 21.40 -4.17
N SER A 93 -17.09 20.72 -4.40
CA SER A 93 -17.61 19.62 -3.57
C SER A 93 -16.48 18.71 -3.07
N SER A 94 -16.27 18.71 -1.76
CA SER A 94 -15.25 17.89 -1.10
C SER A 94 -15.32 16.45 -1.60
N PHE A 95 -14.26 15.95 -2.25
CA PHE A 95 -14.13 14.53 -2.52
C PHE A 95 -14.17 13.80 -1.18
N LYS A 96 -15.28 13.11 -0.89
CA LYS A 96 -15.43 12.30 0.31
C LYS A 96 -14.86 10.93 -0.02
N SER A 97 -13.76 10.57 0.63
CA SER A 97 -13.17 9.21 0.56
C SER A 97 -13.98 8.16 1.32
N ASN A 98 -15.10 8.55 1.94
CA ASN A 98 -15.90 7.68 2.78
C ASN A 98 -17.19 7.32 2.04
N PHE A 99 -17.42 6.02 1.86
CA PHE A 99 -18.67 5.49 1.32
C PHE A 99 -19.84 5.69 2.29
N PHE A 100 -19.55 5.79 3.60
CA PHE A 100 -20.56 5.93 4.66
C PHE A 100 -20.45 7.27 5.41
N LYS A 101 -21.53 7.65 6.08
CA LYS A 101 -21.53 8.78 7.02
C LYS A 101 -20.54 8.47 8.16
N VAL A 102 -19.63 9.41 8.41
CA VAL A 102 -18.64 9.26 9.48
C VAL A 102 -19.33 9.36 10.83
N ASP A 103 -19.16 8.32 11.65
CA ASP A 103 -19.48 8.36 13.07
C ASP A 103 -18.42 9.17 13.82
N LYS A 104 -18.87 10.11 14.64
CA LYS A 104 -18.02 11.00 15.43
C LYS A 104 -18.06 10.71 16.93
N GLU A 105 -18.91 9.78 17.38
CA GLU A 105 -19.05 9.45 18.80
C GLU A 105 -17.74 8.88 19.37
N CYS A 106 -17.01 8.09 18.56
CA CYS A 106 -15.70 7.56 18.94
C CYS A 106 -14.67 8.65 19.21
N MET A 107 -14.74 9.80 18.54
CA MET A 107 -13.81 10.92 18.76
C MET A 107 -14.05 11.58 20.10
N ALA A 108 -15.31 11.82 20.47
CA ALA A 108 -15.65 12.37 21.78
C ALA A 108 -15.21 11.43 22.93
N TRP A 109 -15.34 10.11 22.72
CA TRP A 109 -14.82 9.12 23.66
C TRP A 109 -13.29 9.18 23.74
N LEU A 110 -12.57 9.24 22.61
CA LEU A 110 -11.11 9.33 22.57
C LEU A 110 -10.58 10.58 23.30
N ASP A 111 -11.24 11.74 23.12
CA ASP A 111 -10.85 13.01 23.75
C ASP A 111 -10.92 12.96 25.29
N SER A 112 -11.68 12.02 25.86
CA SER A 112 -11.79 11.82 27.31
C SER A 112 -10.70 10.91 27.91
N GLN A 113 -9.87 10.27 27.08
CA GLN A 113 -8.85 9.31 27.51
C GLN A 113 -7.50 10.00 27.76
N GLN A 114 -6.64 9.37 28.56
CA GLN A 114 -5.27 9.86 28.75
C GLN A 114 -4.47 9.75 27.45
N LEU A 115 -3.53 10.67 27.24
CA LEU A 115 -2.62 10.64 26.10
C LEU A 115 -1.88 9.28 26.03
N LYS A 116 -1.95 8.64 24.86
CA LYS A 116 -1.29 7.37 24.55
C LYS A 116 -1.77 6.17 25.40
N SER A 117 -2.99 6.20 25.95
CA SER A 117 -3.55 5.10 26.76
C SER A 117 -4.49 4.14 26.00
N VAL A 118 -4.92 4.51 24.78
CA VAL A 118 -5.91 3.76 24.01
C VAL A 118 -5.24 2.84 22.99
N ILE A 119 -5.75 1.61 22.87
CA ILE A 119 -5.36 0.66 21.82
C ILE A 119 -6.44 0.67 20.74
N TYR A 120 -6.04 0.99 19.51
CA TYR A 120 -6.90 0.84 18.33
C TYR A 120 -6.72 -0.55 17.72
N VAL A 121 -7.83 -1.26 17.48
CA VAL A 121 -7.83 -2.60 16.86
C VAL A 121 -8.73 -2.57 15.63
N SER A 122 -8.17 -2.94 14.48
CA SER A 122 -8.90 -3.15 13.23
C SER A 122 -8.14 -4.17 12.38
N PHE A 123 -8.87 -5.15 11.83
CA PHE A 123 -8.33 -6.13 10.90
C PHE A 123 -8.62 -5.77 9.43
N GLY A 124 -9.14 -4.56 9.19
CA GLY A 124 -9.62 -4.12 7.90
C GLY A 124 -10.93 -4.79 7.48
N SER A 125 -11.25 -4.68 6.19
CA SER A 125 -12.41 -5.29 5.56
C SER A 125 -11.96 -5.99 4.27
N THR A 126 -12.53 -7.16 3.97
CA THR A 126 -12.38 -7.84 2.68
C THR A 126 -13.61 -7.56 1.82
N THR A 127 -13.39 -7.26 0.54
CA THR A 127 -14.42 -7.27 -0.50
C THR A 127 -14.13 -8.38 -1.48
#